data_AF-A0A2G5TQR1-F1
#
_entry.id   AF-A0A2G5TQR1-F1
#
_cell.length_a   1.000
_cell.length_b   1.000
_cell.length_c   1.000
_cell.angle_alpha   90.00
_cell.angle_beta   90.00
_cell.angle_gamma   90.00
#
_symmetry.space_group_name_H-M   'P 1'
#
loop_
_entity.id
_entity.type
_entity.pdbx_description
1 polymer ?
#
loop_
_entity_poly.entity_id
_entity_poly.type
_entity_poly.pdbx_seq_one_letter_code
_entity_poly.pdbx_strand_id
1 'polypeptide(L)'
;MVILIGCMLRETLTVKQAISFLTNNHVLTCYSHFKESIDRIFERFGVRNVLELSKCSTQAMENLMDIVKKIDPNFTVDQFIDACRGLVLNNEQI
;
A
#
# COMPACT_ATOMS: atom_id res chain seq x y z
N MET A 1 -3.65 3.33 -4.74
CA MET A 1 -2.33 3.56 -4.10
C MET A 1 -1.81 2.31 -3.38
N VAL A 2 -2.52 1.81 -2.35
CA VAL A 2 -2.09 0.66 -1.51
C VAL A 2 -1.67 -0.58 -2.30
N ILE A 3 -2.43 -0.95 -3.34
CA ILE A 3 -2.08 -2.10 -4.20
C ILE A 3 -0.75 -1.91 -4.92
N LEU A 4 -0.49 -0.72 -5.45
CA LEU A 4 0.78 -0.42 -6.13
C LEU A 4 1.94 -0.52 -5.14
N ILE A 5 1.74 -0.04 -3.91
CA ILE A 5 2.74 -0.15 -2.83
C ILE A 5 3.05 -1.62 -2.52
N GLY A 6 2.02 -2.45 -2.34
CA GLY A 6 2.23 -3.88 -2.10
C GLY A 6 2.94 -4.57 -3.27
N CYS A 7 2.59 -4.25 -4.51
CA CYS A 7 3.28 -4.76 -5.70
C CYS A 7 4.75 -4.32 -5.78
N MET A 8 5.08 -3.10 -5.38
CA MET A 8 6.48 -2.65 -5.28
C MET A 8 7.25 -3.38 -4.17
N LEU A 9 6.63 -3.62 -3.02
CA LEU A 9 7.24 -4.40 -1.92
C LEU A 9 7.44 -5.88 -2.27
N ARG A 10 6.71 -6.37 -3.28
CA ARG A 10 6.91 -7.67 -3.92
C ARG A 10 7.87 -7.62 -5.11
N GLU A 11 8.40 -6.44 -5.43
CA GLU A 11 9.28 -6.19 -6.58
C GLU A 11 8.66 -6.54 -7.94
N THR A 12 7.33 -6.68 -8.01
CA THR A 12 6.61 -6.98 -9.26
C THR A 12 6.21 -5.73 -10.03
N LEU A 13 6.45 -4.55 -9.45
CA LEU A 13 6.13 -3.26 -10.04
C LEU A 13 7.27 -2.28 -9.78
N THR A 14 7.74 -1.63 -10.84
CA THR A 14 8.74 -0.56 -10.72
C THR A 14 8.08 0.79 -10.42
N VAL A 15 8.84 1.73 -9.86
CA VAL A 15 8.38 3.12 -9.62
C VAL A 15 7.85 3.76 -10.91
N LYS A 16 8.54 3.58 -12.04
CA LYS A 16 8.11 4.14 -13.33
C LYS A 16 6.77 3.57 -13.78
N GLN A 17 6.56 2.26 -13.61
CA GLN A 17 5.27 1.64 -13.93
C GLN A 17 4.18 2.11 -12.96
N ALA A 18 4.47 2.25 -11.67
CA ALA A 18 3.52 2.77 -10.69
C ALA A 18 3.04 4.19 -11.01
N ILE A 19 3.96 5.09 -11.40
CA ILE A 19 3.62 6.44 -11.87
C ILE A 19 2.68 6.35 -13.09
N SER A 20 3.01 5.51 -14.07
CA SER A 20 2.16 5.32 -15.25
C SER A 20 0.74 4.86 -14.90
N PHE A 21 0.60 3.91 -13.96
CA PHE A 21 -0.71 3.44 -13.51
C PHE A 21 -1.54 4.53 -12.83
N LEU A 22 -0.90 5.38 -12.02
CA LEU A 22 -1.59 6.51 -11.38
C LEU A 22 -2.03 7.56 -12.39
N THR A 23 -1.18 7.91 -13.36
CA THR A 23 -1.54 8.91 -14.38
C THR A 23 -2.69 8.47 -15.27
N ASN A 24 -2.85 7.16 -15.46
CA ASN A 24 -3.90 6.60 -16.32
C ASN A 24 -5.19 6.26 -15.56
N ASN A 25 -5.29 6.46 -14.23
CA ASN A 25 -6.45 6.10 -13.40
C ASN A 25 -6.93 4.64 -13.55
N HIS A 26 -6.08 3.74 -14.04
CA HIS A 26 -6.41 2.34 -14.26
C HIS A 26 -5.59 1.48 -13.31
N VAL A 27 -6.17 1.10 -12.18
CA VAL A 27 -5.61 0.07 -11.31
C VAL A 27 -6.70 -0.96 -11.02
N LEU A 28 -6.75 -1.99 -11.86
CA LEU A 28 -7.53 -3.20 -11.60
C LEU A 28 -6.54 -4.29 -11.19
N THR A 29 -6.83 -4.96 -10.08
CA THR A 29 -6.08 -6.13 -9.63
C THR A 29 -7.06 -7.24 -9.31
N CYS A 30 -6.64 -8.50 -9.49
CA CYS A 30 -7.46 -9.63 -9.05
C CYS A 30 -7.36 -9.80 -7.52
N TYR A 31 -8.30 -10.55 -6.94
CA TYR A 31 -8.35 -10.77 -5.50
C TYR A 31 -7.07 -11.43 -4.93
N SER A 32 -6.43 -12.34 -5.67
CA SER A 32 -5.18 -12.96 -5.19
C SER A 32 -4.05 -11.93 -5.10
N HIS A 33 -3.83 -11.13 -6.14
CA HIS A 33 -2.81 -10.07 -6.12
C HIS A 33 -3.14 -8.95 -5.14
N PHE A 34 -4.43 -8.70 -4.91
CA PHE A 34 -4.90 -7.84 -3.82
C PHE A 34 -4.42 -8.36 -2.46
N LYS A 35 -4.76 -9.62 -2.15
CA LYS A 35 -4.43 -10.25 -0.87
C LYS A 35 -2.92 -10.29 -0.66
N GLU A 36 -2.16 -10.75 -1.66
CA GLU A 36 -0.69 -10.77 -1.59
C GLU A 36 -0.09 -9.38 -1.35
N SER A 37 -0.68 -8.33 -1.92
CA SER A 37 -0.22 -6.95 -1.72
C SER A 37 -0.46 -6.47 -0.29
N ILE A 38 -1.61 -6.77 0.29
CA ILE A 38 -1.93 -6.43 1.69
C ILE A 38 -1.09 -7.26 2.66
N ASP A 39 -0.99 -8.56 2.44
CA ASP A 39 -0.19 -9.46 3.27
C ASP A 39 1.27 -9.00 3.30
N ARG A 40 1.82 -8.57 2.15
CA ARG A 40 3.19 -8.05 2.09
C ARG A 40 3.37 -6.75 2.86
N ILE A 41 2.37 -5.87 2.86
CA ILE A 41 2.40 -4.64 3.66
C ILE A 41 2.39 -5.01 5.15
N PHE A 42 1.54 -5.95 5.55
CA PHE A 42 1.45 -6.39 6.95
C PHE A 42 2.73 -7.08 7.41
N GLU A 43 3.33 -7.95 6.60
CA GLU A 43 4.65 -8.54 6.85
C GLU A 43 5.72 -7.46 7.04
N ARG A 44 5.74 -6.45 6.17
CA ARG A 44 6.73 -5.36 6.25
C ARG A 44 6.68 -4.62 7.59
N PHE A 45 5.48 -4.51 8.17
CA PHE A 45 5.24 -3.85 9.45
C PHE A 45 5.20 -4.80 10.65
N GLY A 46 5.22 -6.12 10.43
CA GLY A 46 5.05 -7.12 11.49
C GLY A 46 3.68 -7.09 12.15
N VAL A 47 2.65 -6.63 11.45
CA VAL A 47 1.28 -6.50 11.97
C VAL A 47 0.37 -7.60 11.45
N ARG A 48 -0.74 -7.86 12.14
CA ARG A 48 -1.71 -8.90 11.74
C ARG A 48 -2.98 -8.36 11.09
N ASN A 49 -3.25 -7.07 11.27
CA ASN A 49 -4.45 -6.42 10.75
C ASN A 49 -4.20 -4.92 10.53
N VAL A 50 -5.15 -4.30 9.83
CA VAL A 50 -5.05 -2.90 9.43
C VAL A 50 -5.16 -1.90 10.61
N LEU A 51 -5.74 -2.31 11.73
CA LEU A 51 -5.87 -1.47 12.93
C LEU A 51 -4.53 -1.32 13.67
N GLU A 52 -3.63 -2.28 13.50
CA GLU A 52 -2.29 -2.25 14.08
C GLU A 52 -1.33 -1.33 13.31
N LEU A 53 -1.62 -0.97 12.05
CA LEU A 53 -0.76 -0.06 11.26
C LEU A 53 -0.55 1.30 11.93
N SER A 54 -1.57 1.83 12.61
CA SER A 54 -1.46 3.10 13.36
C SER A 54 -0.59 3.00 14.61
N LYS A 55 -0.14 1.80 14.99
CA LYS A 55 0.73 1.54 16.14
C LYS A 55 2.18 1.24 15.73
N CYS A 56 2.45 1.16 14.42
CA CYS A 56 3.80 0.94 13.91
C CYS A 56 4.73 2.09 14.27
N SER A 57 6.04 1.79 14.38
CA SER A 57 7.02 2.84 14.65
C SER A 57 7.06 3.87 13.53
N THR A 58 7.24 5.15 13.90
CA THR A 58 7.37 6.26 12.95
C THR A 58 8.45 5.96 11.91
N GLN A 59 9.59 5.41 12.33
CA GLN A 59 10.69 5.06 11.44
C GLN A 59 10.31 4.01 10.39
N ALA A 60 9.59 2.95 10.77
CA ALA A 60 9.16 1.93 9.81
C ALA A 60 8.22 2.52 8.76
N MET A 61 7.33 3.42 9.19
CA MET A 61 6.40 4.11 8.31
C MET A 61 7.13 5.09 7.38
N GLU A 62 8.04 5.90 7.90
CA GLU A 62 8.87 6.82 7.11
C GLU A 62 9.65 6.08 6.01
N ASN A 63 10.28 4.95 6.35
CA ASN A 63 11.01 4.12 5.38
C ASN A 63 10.11 3.63 4.23
N LEU A 64 8.85 3.28 4.50
CA LEU A 64 7.90 2.93 3.45
C LEU A 64 7.52 4.17 2.64
N MET A 65 7.22 5.27 3.32
CA MET A 65 6.80 6.52 2.69
C MET A 65 7.89 7.13 1.81
N ASP A 66 9.17 6.88 2.07
CA ASP A 66 10.26 7.28 1.18
C ASP A 66 10.17 6.60 -0.19
N ILE A 67 9.60 5.40 -0.27
CA ILE A 67 9.30 4.72 -1.54
C ILE A 67 8.06 5.34 -2.17
N VAL A 68 7.00 5.56 -1.38
CA VAL A 68 5.72 6.11 -1.86
C VAL A 68 5.90 7.52 -2.42
N LYS A 69 6.70 8.36 -1.76
CA LYS A 69 7.01 9.73 -2.17
C LYS A 69 7.77 9.83 -3.49
N LYS A 70 8.41 8.76 -3.96
CA LYS A 70 9.00 8.70 -5.31
C LYS A 70 7.94 8.70 -6.40
N ILE A 71 6.69 8.35 -6.05
CA ILE A 71 5.58 8.23 -6.97
C ILE A 71 4.59 9.38 -6.76
N ASP A 72 4.22 9.64 -5.51
CA ASP A 72 3.35 10.75 -5.11
C ASP A 72 3.98 11.47 -3.90
N PRO A 73 4.73 12.56 -4.14
CA PRO A 73 5.41 13.31 -3.08
C PRO A 73 4.46 13.91 -2.02
N ASN A 74 3.18 14.11 -2.38
CA ASN A 74 2.19 14.73 -1.50
C ASN A 74 1.39 13.68 -0.69
N PHE A 75 1.59 12.39 -0.96
CA PHE A 75 0.88 11.33 -0.25
C PHE A 75 1.37 11.23 1.19
N THR A 76 0.46 11.29 2.15
CA THR A 76 0.78 11.33 3.58
C THR A 76 0.64 9.96 4.25
N VAL A 77 1.21 9.84 5.46
CA VAL A 77 1.05 8.65 6.30
C VAL A 77 -0.42 8.41 6.65
N ASP A 78 -1.15 9.46 7.00
CA ASP A 78 -2.57 9.34 7.36
C ASP A 78 -3.40 8.86 6.16
N GLN A 79 -3.14 9.42 4.97
CA GLN A 79 -3.76 8.96 3.73
C GLN A 79 -3.41 7.50 3.42
N PHE A 80 -2.19 7.06 3.70
CA PHE A 80 -1.80 5.65 3.56
C PHE A 80 -2.59 4.74 4.50
N ILE A 81 -2.67 5.09 5.79
CA ILE A 81 -3.39 4.30 6.79
C ILE A 81 -4.88 4.25 6.46
N ASP A 82 -5.49 5.39 6.13
CA ASP A 82 -6.91 5.47 5.78
C ASP A 82 -7.21 4.70 4.50
N ALA A 83 -6.35 4.79 3.50
CA ALA A 83 -6.49 4.00 2.28
C ALA A 83 -6.37 2.50 2.56
N CYS A 84 -5.48 2.06 3.45
CA CYS A 84 -5.40 0.65 3.84
C CYS A 84 -6.67 0.21 4.56
N ARG A 85 -7.18 1.01 5.52
CA ARG A 85 -8.41 0.72 6.26
C ARG A 85 -9.61 0.63 5.35
N GLY A 86 -9.84 1.64 4.52
CA GLY A 86 -10.94 1.65 3.57
C GLY A 86 -10.86 0.48 2.61
N LEU A 87 -9.66 0.14 2.14
CA LEU A 87 -9.48 -0.96 1.21
C LEU A 87 -9.75 -2.33 1.85
N VAL A 88 -9.23 -2.59 3.06
CA VAL A 88 -9.45 -3.87 3.75
C VAL A 88 -10.92 -4.02 4.16
N LEU A 89 -11.50 -3.02 4.82
CA LEU A 89 -12.89 -3.10 5.31
C LEU A 89 -13.92 -3.22 4.19
N ASN A 90 -13.69 -2.59 3.03
CA ASN A 90 -14.59 -2.70 1.89
C ASN A 90 -14.45 -4.02 1.11
N ASN A 91 -13.36 -4.77 1.32
CA ASN A 91 -13.14 -6.08 0.69
C ASN A 91 -13.30 -7.26 1.66
N GLU A 92 -13.52 -7.00 2.96
CA GLU A 92 -13.91 -8.01 3.97
C GLU A 92 -15.38 -8.47 3.85
N GLN A 93 -16.17 -7.87 2.94
CA GLN A 93 -17.58 -8.21 2.70
C GLN A 93 -17.84 -9.04 1.43
N ILE A 94 -16.82 -9.69 0.85
CA ILE A 94 -16.97 -10.56 -0.33
C ILE A 94 -16.51 -11.98 -0.01
#